data_AF-A0A358TZP3-F1
#
_entry.id   AF-A0A358TZP3-F1
#
_cell.length_a   1.000
_cell.length_b   1.000
_cell.length_c   1.000
_cell.angle_alpha   90.00
_cell.angle_beta   90.00
_cell.angle_gamma   90.00
#
_symmetry.space_group_name_H-M   'P 1'
#
loop_
_entity.id
_entity.type
_entity.pdbx_description
1 polymer ?
#
loop_
_entity_poly.entity_id
_entity_poly.type
_entity_poly.pdbx_seq_one_letter_code
_entity_poly.pdbx_strand_id
1 'polypeptide(L)'
;MEFLEHVIQIDFEDRLGLGMEIFEVCEKTGVDKIGMEVIPDQGMFIKFRSTFDEQVQRLIRDLEAVKGVLFVKFRDQMPYEEREHELRTILNSVSEGIVAVNKEGEIIQINEVACKIFHCSAEEVIGSNAEGLFQENAPILETLKTGLPYRLEEREFKKGNQAIHFLTTGVPVLNAKGQVIGAVATMKDFRQVEEIISKVDRQKHLMSFEGIIYQSAKMRHVIETAKMVAKGNSTILLRGESGTGKELFARAIHMESLRNQAPFIAINCAALPDSLLESELFGYEEGSFTGAAKGGRKGLFEQAEHGTIFL
;
A
#
# COMPACT_ATOMS: atom_id res chain seq x y z
N MET A 1 36.22 25.21 0.94
CA MET A 1 35.13 26.05 1.46
C MET A 1 33.85 25.32 1.10
N GLU A 2 33.10 24.89 2.10
CA GLU A 2 31.83 24.20 1.91
C GLU A 2 30.77 25.25 1.56
N PHE A 3 30.07 25.08 0.44
CA PHE A 3 28.94 25.93 0.09
C PHE A 3 27.70 25.38 0.78
N LEU A 4 26.95 26.24 1.46
CA LEU A 4 25.64 25.89 2.00
C LEU A 4 24.55 26.27 1.00
N GLU A 5 23.59 25.36 0.79
CA GLU A 5 22.41 25.61 -0.03
C GLU A 5 21.30 26.18 0.85
N HIS A 6 20.66 27.25 0.36
CA HIS A 6 19.54 27.90 1.02
C HIS A 6 18.36 28.03 0.06
N VAL A 7 17.16 27.92 0.61
CA VAL A 7 15.91 28.23 -0.10
C VAL A 7 15.19 29.35 0.63
N ILE A 8 14.78 30.36 -0.13
CA ILE A 8 13.93 31.45 0.38
C ILE A 8 12.64 31.55 -0.43
N GLN A 9 11.56 31.93 0.25
CA GLN A 9 10.31 32.34 -0.33
C GLN A 9 10.16 33.86 -0.15
N ILE A 10 9.86 34.54 -1.24
CA ILE A 10 9.62 35.97 -1.33
C ILE A 10 8.16 36.15 -1.67
N ASP A 11 7.40 36.70 -0.72
CA ASP A 11 6.02 37.11 -0.97
C ASP A 11 5.99 38.57 -1.40
N PHE A 12 5.13 38.91 -2.36
CA PHE A 12 5.12 40.23 -2.95
C PHE A 12 3.78 40.60 -3.58
N GLU A 13 3.53 41.91 -3.65
CA GLU A 13 2.45 42.48 -4.46
C GLU A 13 2.89 42.54 -5.93
N ASP A 14 2.14 41.87 -6.80
CA ASP A 14 2.50 41.78 -8.22
C ASP A 14 2.49 43.17 -8.89
N ARG A 15 3.64 43.52 -9.47
CA ARG A 15 3.84 44.77 -10.20
C ARG A 15 4.88 44.61 -11.30
N LEU A 16 4.71 45.43 -12.35
CA LEU A 16 5.69 45.51 -13.44
C LEU A 16 7.10 45.83 -12.90
N GLY A 17 8.08 45.07 -13.38
CA GLY A 17 9.50 45.26 -13.07
C GLY A 17 9.99 44.60 -11.78
N LEU A 18 9.10 44.12 -10.89
CA LEU A 18 9.52 43.57 -9.60
C LEU A 18 10.45 42.36 -9.73
N GLY A 19 10.14 41.43 -10.63
CA GLY A 19 11.00 40.26 -10.86
C GLY A 19 12.41 40.63 -11.28
N MET A 20 12.59 41.71 -12.07
CA MET A 20 13.90 42.22 -12.45
C MET A 20 14.63 42.85 -11.26
N GLU A 21 13.93 43.64 -10.43
CA GLU A 21 14.53 44.25 -9.23
C GLU A 21 15.00 43.20 -8.23
N ILE A 22 14.20 42.14 -7.99
CA ILE A 22 14.59 40.99 -7.17
C ILE A 22 15.83 40.31 -7.77
N PHE A 23 15.83 40.10 -9.09
CA PHE A 23 16.95 39.47 -9.78
C PHE A 23 18.25 40.28 -9.67
N GLU A 24 18.18 41.61 -9.81
CA GLU A 24 19.32 42.53 -9.63
C GLU A 24 19.87 42.50 -8.20
N VAL A 25 19.00 42.42 -7.19
CA VAL A 25 19.44 42.29 -5.78
C VAL A 25 20.22 41.00 -5.58
N CYS A 26 19.74 39.89 -6.12
CA CYS A 26 20.48 38.62 -6.08
C CYS A 26 21.83 38.70 -6.81
N GLU A 27 21.94 39.43 -7.92
CA GLU A 27 23.24 39.62 -8.60
C GLU A 27 24.20 40.49 -7.79
N LYS A 28 23.72 41.60 -7.21
CA LYS A 28 24.55 42.53 -6.42
C LYS A 28 25.14 41.89 -5.17
N THR A 29 24.42 40.93 -4.59
CA THR A 29 24.84 40.20 -3.38
C THR A 29 25.80 39.07 -3.69
N GLY A 30 25.98 38.72 -4.99
CA GLY A 30 26.95 37.72 -5.44
C GLY A 30 26.62 36.29 -5.03
N VAL A 31 25.35 35.98 -4.77
CA VAL A 31 24.92 34.60 -4.49
C VAL A 31 24.87 33.77 -5.76
N ASP A 32 25.31 32.51 -5.68
CA ASP A 32 25.27 31.58 -6.81
C ASP A 32 23.88 30.94 -6.90
N LYS A 33 23.05 31.39 -7.85
CA LYS A 33 21.66 30.94 -7.99
C LYS A 33 21.61 29.57 -8.68
N ILE A 34 20.89 28.62 -8.07
CA ILE A 34 20.70 27.26 -8.58
C ILE A 34 19.33 27.11 -9.26
N GLY A 35 18.29 27.74 -8.70
CA GLY A 35 16.93 27.58 -9.20
C GLY A 35 16.00 28.70 -8.75
N MET A 36 14.97 28.96 -9.55
CA MET A 36 13.93 29.94 -9.25
C MET A 36 12.58 29.43 -9.76
N GLU A 37 11.55 29.56 -8.93
CA GLU A 37 10.18 29.18 -9.27
C GLU A 37 9.22 30.27 -8.82
N VAL A 38 8.24 30.64 -9.65
CA VAL A 38 7.19 31.60 -9.30
C VAL A 38 5.87 30.87 -9.30
N ILE A 39 5.20 30.84 -8.16
CA ILE A 39 3.91 30.17 -7.98
C ILE A 39 2.85 31.24 -7.70
N PRO A 40 1.76 31.29 -8.50
CA PRO A 40 0.64 32.18 -8.21
C PRO A 40 0.17 32.03 -6.76
N ASP A 41 -0.10 33.16 -6.10
CA ASP A 41 -0.56 33.25 -4.70
C ASP A 41 0.43 32.75 -3.62
N GLN A 42 1.58 32.19 -4.00
CA GLN A 42 2.63 31.79 -3.05
C GLN A 42 3.92 32.61 -3.18
N GLY A 43 4.08 33.37 -4.26
CA GLY A 43 5.24 34.23 -4.49
C GLY A 43 6.39 33.51 -5.21
N MET A 44 7.60 34.01 -5.01
CA MET A 44 8.81 33.54 -5.70
C MET A 44 9.71 32.78 -4.75
N PHE A 45 10.19 31.63 -5.21
CA PHE A 45 11.14 30.79 -4.50
C PHE A 45 12.49 30.86 -5.18
N ILE A 46 13.55 31.02 -4.41
CA ILE A 46 14.92 31.08 -4.93
C ILE A 46 15.78 30.09 -4.13
N LYS A 47 16.43 29.18 -4.84
CA LYS A 47 17.48 28.30 -4.33
C LYS A 47 18.84 28.83 -4.74
N PHE A 48 19.74 29.02 -3.78
CA PHE A 48 21.06 29.58 -4.03
C PHE A 48 22.11 28.98 -3.08
N ARG A 49 23.38 29.09 -3.49
CA ARG A 49 24.56 28.74 -2.68
C ARG A 49 25.18 30.00 -2.10
N SER A 50 25.62 29.89 -0.85
CA SER A 50 26.42 30.91 -0.20
C SER A 50 27.59 30.29 0.56
N THR A 51 28.64 31.08 0.72
CA THR A 51 29.87 30.71 1.44
C THR A 51 29.93 31.33 2.84
N PHE A 52 29.09 32.35 3.12
CA PHE A 52 29.13 33.14 4.35
C PHE A 52 27.72 33.53 4.79
N ASP A 53 27.37 33.30 6.06
CA ASP A 53 26.07 33.68 6.62
C ASP A 53 25.77 35.18 6.48
N GLU A 54 26.80 36.04 6.55
CA GLU A 54 26.65 37.48 6.39
C GLU A 54 26.13 37.86 4.99
N GLN A 55 26.50 37.09 3.96
CA GLN A 55 26.02 37.27 2.59
C GLN A 55 24.53 36.95 2.49
N VAL A 56 24.08 35.88 3.14
CA VAL A 56 22.66 35.47 3.20
C VAL A 56 21.83 36.55 3.91
N GLN A 57 22.31 37.03 5.06
CA GLN A 57 21.63 38.09 5.82
C GLN A 57 21.56 39.41 5.04
N ARG A 58 22.62 39.75 4.29
CA ARG A 58 22.61 40.92 3.41
C ARG A 58 21.59 40.76 2.28
N LEU A 59 21.54 39.59 1.63
CA LEU A 59 20.55 39.32 0.59
C LEU A 59 19.12 39.50 1.09
N ILE A 60 18.79 38.94 2.26
CA ILE A 60 17.45 39.04 2.82
C ILE A 60 17.07 40.50 3.10
N ARG A 61 17.96 41.27 3.74
CA ARG A 61 17.73 42.69 3.99
C ARG A 61 17.54 43.49 2.71
N ASP A 62 18.36 43.22 1.70
CA ASP A 62 18.29 43.94 0.42
C ASP A 62 17.01 43.57 -0.34
N LEU A 63 16.52 42.33 -0.24
CA LEU A 63 15.26 41.87 -0.82
C LEU A 63 14.04 42.47 -0.10
N GLU A 64 14.03 42.52 1.23
CA GLU A 64 12.97 43.15 2.02
C GLU A 64 12.88 44.67 1.78
N ALA A 65 13.99 45.30 1.38
CA ALA A 65 14.01 46.72 1.01
C ALA A 65 13.41 46.99 -0.38
N VAL A 66 13.19 45.97 -1.21
CA VAL A 66 12.57 46.13 -2.54
C VAL A 66 11.09 46.49 -2.37
N LYS A 67 10.68 47.61 -2.96
CA LYS A 67 9.29 48.08 -2.87
C LYS A 67 8.32 47.02 -3.43
N GLY A 68 7.35 46.61 -2.63
CA GLY A 68 6.35 45.61 -3.02
C GLY A 68 6.68 44.19 -2.57
N VAL A 69 7.88 43.93 -2.01
CA VAL A 69 8.13 42.72 -1.23
C VAL A 69 7.45 42.86 0.12
N LEU A 70 6.64 41.87 0.49
CA LEU A 70 5.90 41.84 1.76
C LEU A 70 6.73 41.18 2.86
N PHE A 71 7.35 40.05 2.56
CA PHE A 71 8.29 39.37 3.45
C PHE A 71 9.20 38.40 2.68
N VAL A 72 10.32 38.06 3.31
CA VAL A 72 11.21 36.98 2.87
C VAL A 72 11.32 35.97 4.02
N LYS A 73 11.13 34.68 3.73
CA LYS A 73 11.27 33.62 4.72
C LYS A 73 12.10 32.46 4.19
N PHE A 74 12.81 31.79 5.08
CA PHE A 74 13.51 30.56 4.74
C PHE A 74 12.53 29.40 4.54
N ARG A 75 12.91 28.49 3.65
CA ARG A 75 12.26 27.21 3.40
C ARG A 75 13.31 26.11 3.43
N ASP A 76 12.86 24.90 3.76
CA ASP A 76 13.72 23.72 3.76
C ASP A 76 13.97 23.22 2.34
N GLN A 77 12.98 23.34 1.45
CA GLN A 77 12.98 22.79 0.09
C GLN A 77 12.30 23.72 -0.91
N MET A 78 12.59 23.54 -2.20
CA MET A 78 11.87 24.19 -3.28
C MET A 78 10.51 23.53 -3.51
N PRO A 79 9.48 24.26 -3.99
CA PRO A 79 8.15 23.68 -4.21
C PRO A 79 8.14 22.48 -5.17
N TYR A 80 8.95 22.50 -6.23
CA TYR A 80 9.09 21.33 -7.11
C TYR A 80 9.67 20.10 -6.37
N GLU A 81 10.61 20.29 -5.43
CA GLU A 81 11.19 19.21 -4.62
C GLU A 81 10.14 18.64 -3.65
N GLU A 82 9.34 19.51 -3.02
CA GLU A 82 8.21 19.09 -2.17
C GLU A 82 7.19 18.27 -2.98
N ARG A 83 6.82 18.74 -4.18
CA ARG A 83 5.88 18.04 -5.07
C ARG A 83 6.40 16.69 -5.54
N GLU A 84 7.67 16.60 -5.88
CA GLU A 84 8.31 15.32 -6.23
C GLU A 84 8.29 14.35 -5.04
N HIS A 85 8.59 14.85 -3.84
CA HIS A 85 8.55 14.05 -2.63
C HIS A 85 7.12 13.54 -2.33
N GLU A 86 6.11 14.40 -2.42
CA GLU A 86 4.69 14.04 -2.25
C GLU A 86 4.25 12.94 -3.23
N LEU A 87 4.54 13.14 -4.53
CA LEU A 87 4.24 12.15 -5.56
C LEU A 87 4.92 10.80 -5.28
N ARG A 88 6.18 10.83 -4.84
CA ARG A 88 6.93 9.62 -4.48
C ARG A 88 6.28 8.91 -3.30
N THR A 89 5.88 9.64 -2.25
CA THR A 89 5.19 9.08 -1.08
C THR A 89 3.86 8.42 -1.48
N ILE A 90 3.07 9.07 -2.33
CA ILE A 90 1.81 8.49 -2.84
C ILE A 90 2.07 7.19 -3.60
N LEU A 91 3.02 7.20 -4.53
CA LEU A 91 3.35 6.02 -5.34
C LEU A 91 3.91 4.86 -4.52
N ASN A 92 4.65 5.15 -3.44
CA ASN A 92 5.20 4.14 -2.52
C ASN A 92 4.17 3.60 -1.51
N SER A 93 3.04 4.30 -1.30
CA SER A 93 1.96 3.83 -0.41
C SER A 93 1.20 2.63 -0.99
N VAL A 94 1.27 2.44 -2.30
CA VAL A 94 0.58 1.35 -3.02
C VAL A 94 1.41 0.08 -2.92
N SER A 95 0.75 -1.07 -2.71
CA SER A 95 1.41 -2.39 -2.67
C SER A 95 1.77 -2.95 -4.05
N GLU A 96 1.65 -2.15 -5.11
CA GLU A 96 1.96 -2.52 -6.49
C GLU A 96 3.19 -1.76 -6.98
N GLY A 97 3.99 -2.41 -7.83
CA GLY A 97 5.03 -1.74 -8.58
C GLY A 97 4.42 -0.81 -9.61
N ILE A 98 4.97 0.39 -9.77
CA ILE A 98 4.49 1.38 -10.74
C ILE A 98 5.69 1.85 -11.57
N VAL A 99 5.52 1.83 -12.89
CA VAL A 99 6.46 2.40 -13.87
C VAL A 99 5.71 3.30 -14.82
N ALA A 100 6.23 4.50 -15.06
CA ALA A 100 5.73 5.43 -16.07
C ALA A 100 6.79 5.72 -17.12
N VAL A 101 6.38 5.82 -18.39
CA VAL A 101 7.24 6.14 -19.53
C VAL A 101 6.73 7.35 -20.30
N ASN A 102 7.64 8.10 -20.91
CA ASN A 102 7.31 9.19 -21.84
C ASN A 102 6.92 8.67 -23.23
N LYS A 103 6.67 9.59 -24.18
CA LYS A 103 6.29 9.26 -25.57
C LYS A 103 7.40 8.58 -26.37
N GLU A 104 8.66 8.69 -25.94
CA GLU A 104 9.83 8.01 -26.50
C GLU A 104 10.04 6.61 -25.90
N GLY A 105 9.29 6.24 -24.85
CA GLY A 105 9.45 4.96 -24.15
C GLY A 105 10.55 4.97 -23.09
N GLU A 106 11.05 6.15 -22.72
CA GLU A 106 12.01 6.32 -21.62
C GLU A 106 11.27 6.39 -20.29
N ILE A 107 11.85 5.79 -19.26
CA ILE A 107 11.25 5.74 -17.93
C ILE A 107 11.38 7.10 -17.27
N ILE A 108 10.26 7.68 -16.91
CA ILE A 108 10.19 8.96 -16.20
C ILE A 108 9.98 8.79 -14.70
N GLN A 109 9.41 7.64 -14.28
CA GLN A 109 9.14 7.37 -12.88
C GLN A 109 9.09 5.87 -12.61
N ILE A 110 9.62 5.47 -11.46
CA ILE A 110 9.52 4.11 -10.92
C ILE A 110 9.40 4.18 -9.39
N ASN A 111 8.48 3.41 -8.80
CA ASN A 111 8.33 3.34 -7.34
C ASN A 111 9.21 2.25 -6.72
N GLU A 112 9.33 2.25 -5.38
CA GLU A 112 10.19 1.29 -4.67
C GLU A 112 9.76 -0.17 -4.86
N VAL A 113 8.46 -0.43 -5.01
CA VAL A 113 7.94 -1.79 -5.20
C VAL A 113 8.38 -2.35 -6.56
N ALA A 114 8.31 -1.55 -7.63
CA ALA A 114 8.82 -1.95 -8.94
C ALA A 114 10.34 -2.15 -8.93
N CYS A 115 11.10 -1.27 -8.26
CA CYS A 115 12.54 -1.44 -8.07
C CYS A 115 12.89 -2.77 -7.38
N LYS A 116 12.11 -3.19 -6.38
CA LYS A 116 12.28 -4.50 -5.72
C LYS A 116 11.97 -5.67 -6.64
N ILE A 117 10.94 -5.57 -7.48
CA ILE A 117 10.57 -6.60 -8.47
C ILE A 117 11.66 -6.76 -9.54
N PHE A 118 12.17 -5.65 -10.07
CA PHE A 118 13.17 -5.65 -11.14
C PHE A 118 14.62 -5.67 -10.68
N HIS A 119 14.84 -5.66 -9.37
CA HIS A 119 16.16 -5.64 -8.73
C HIS A 119 17.07 -4.53 -9.30
N CYS A 120 16.56 -3.30 -9.28
CA CYS A 120 17.28 -2.10 -9.74
C CYS A 120 17.07 -0.93 -8.77
N SER A 121 17.85 0.14 -8.93
CA SER A 121 17.57 1.43 -8.31
C SER A 121 16.85 2.38 -9.28
N ALA A 122 16.14 3.37 -8.76
CA ALA A 122 15.47 4.37 -9.59
C ALA A 122 16.50 5.21 -10.38
N GLU A 123 17.63 5.53 -9.75
CA GLU A 123 18.73 6.30 -10.33
C GLU A 123 19.38 5.61 -11.54
N GLU A 124 19.40 4.28 -11.57
CA GLU A 124 19.94 3.50 -12.68
C GLU A 124 19.04 3.51 -13.92
N VAL A 125 17.72 3.62 -13.73
CA VAL A 125 16.74 3.32 -14.78
C VAL A 125 15.94 4.52 -15.25
N ILE A 126 15.83 5.57 -14.44
CA ILE A 126 15.19 6.82 -14.89
C ILE A 126 16.00 7.41 -16.05
N GLY A 127 15.30 7.78 -17.12
CA GLY A 127 15.87 8.24 -18.39
C GLY A 127 16.32 7.11 -19.32
N SER A 128 16.33 5.85 -18.87
CA SER A 128 16.64 4.70 -19.73
C SER A 128 15.39 4.18 -20.45
N ASN A 129 15.59 3.45 -21.55
CA ASN A 129 14.48 2.85 -22.30
C ASN A 129 13.84 1.68 -21.53
N ALA A 130 12.51 1.61 -21.52
CA ALA A 130 11.77 0.58 -20.80
C ALA A 130 12.02 -0.86 -21.29
N GLU A 131 12.53 -1.06 -22.52
CA GLU A 131 12.98 -2.39 -23.00
C GLU A 131 14.06 -2.99 -22.10
N GLY A 132 14.92 -2.17 -21.48
CA GLY A 132 15.94 -2.66 -20.55
C GLY A 132 15.37 -3.27 -19.25
N LEU A 133 14.16 -2.87 -18.86
CA LEU A 133 13.48 -3.33 -17.66
C LEU A 133 12.51 -4.48 -17.93
N PHE A 134 11.70 -4.36 -18.97
CA PHE A 134 10.66 -5.33 -19.32
C PHE A 134 11.13 -6.41 -20.29
N GLN A 135 12.38 -6.34 -20.76
CA GLN A 135 12.94 -7.13 -21.86
C GLN A 135 12.15 -6.98 -23.17
N GLU A 136 12.44 -7.82 -24.16
CA GLU A 136 11.74 -7.80 -25.45
C GLU A 136 10.21 -7.93 -25.28
N ASN A 137 9.47 -7.32 -26.20
CA ASN A 137 8.00 -7.29 -26.19
C ASN A 137 7.40 -6.72 -24.90
N ALA A 138 7.94 -5.61 -24.40
CA ALA A 138 7.43 -4.92 -23.22
C ALA A 138 5.98 -4.43 -23.45
N PRO A 139 4.97 -4.94 -22.70
CA PRO A 139 3.57 -4.58 -22.93
C PRO A 139 3.28 -3.08 -22.78
N ILE A 140 4.02 -2.38 -21.90
CA ILE A 140 3.93 -0.92 -21.74
C ILE A 140 4.31 -0.16 -23.01
N LEU A 141 5.27 -0.66 -23.79
CA LEU A 141 5.67 -0.05 -25.06
C LEU A 141 4.68 -0.37 -26.18
N GLU A 142 4.01 -1.51 -26.12
CA GLU A 142 2.90 -1.81 -27.02
C GLU A 142 1.70 -0.89 -26.75
N THR A 143 1.36 -0.65 -25.48
CA THR A 143 0.36 0.37 -25.11
C THR A 143 0.73 1.76 -25.61
N LEU A 144 2.02 2.12 -25.55
CA LEU A 144 2.48 3.41 -26.06
C LEU A 144 2.28 3.54 -27.58
N LYS A 145 2.53 2.46 -28.34
CA LYS A 145 2.38 2.43 -29.81
C LYS A 145 0.92 2.34 -30.26
N THR A 146 0.12 1.53 -29.57
CA THR A 146 -1.27 1.22 -29.98
C THR A 146 -2.29 2.18 -29.38
N GLY A 147 -1.96 2.83 -28.26
CA GLY A 147 -2.92 3.58 -27.45
C GLY A 147 -3.96 2.69 -26.78
N LEU A 148 -3.75 1.37 -26.75
CA LEU A 148 -4.68 0.42 -26.14
C LEU A 148 -4.14 -0.07 -24.78
N PRO A 149 -5.01 -0.16 -23.76
CA PRO A 149 -4.63 -0.74 -22.48
C PRO A 149 -4.52 -2.26 -22.57
N TYR A 150 -3.68 -2.86 -21.74
CA TYR A 150 -3.66 -4.31 -21.48
C TYR A 150 -3.92 -4.57 -20.00
N ARG A 151 -4.38 -5.77 -19.65
CA ARG A 151 -4.75 -6.12 -18.28
C ARG A 151 -4.27 -7.51 -17.91
N LEU A 152 -3.67 -7.63 -16.73
CA LEU A 152 -3.28 -8.89 -16.10
C LEU A 152 -2.43 -9.79 -17.01
N GLU A 153 -1.50 -9.18 -17.75
CA GLU A 153 -0.52 -9.92 -18.55
C GLU A 153 0.54 -10.52 -17.61
N GLU A 154 0.76 -11.82 -17.72
CA GLU A 154 1.78 -12.54 -16.95
C GLU A 154 3.14 -12.45 -17.63
N ARG A 155 4.16 -12.09 -16.87
CA ARG A 155 5.54 -11.98 -17.36
C ARG A 155 6.46 -12.76 -16.44
N GLU A 156 7.22 -13.65 -17.04
CA GLU A 156 8.30 -14.39 -16.38
C GLU A 156 9.57 -14.29 -17.22
N PHE A 157 10.65 -13.80 -16.61
CA PHE A 157 11.96 -13.79 -17.25
C PHE A 157 13.08 -13.78 -16.21
N LYS A 158 14.32 -14.01 -16.68
CA LYS A 158 15.52 -13.96 -15.84
C LYS A 158 16.33 -12.69 -16.14
N LYS A 159 16.75 -12.00 -15.09
CA LYS A 159 17.71 -10.89 -15.14
C LYS A 159 18.94 -11.30 -14.34
N GLY A 160 20.02 -11.65 -15.04
CA GLY A 160 21.19 -12.28 -14.41
C GLY A 160 20.81 -13.62 -13.76
N ASN A 161 21.05 -13.74 -12.45
CA ASN A 161 20.76 -14.95 -11.67
C ASN A 161 19.39 -14.92 -10.95
N GLN A 162 18.59 -13.89 -11.16
CA GLN A 162 17.30 -13.70 -10.47
C GLN A 162 16.13 -13.93 -11.43
N ALA A 163 15.14 -14.69 -10.97
CA ALA A 163 13.87 -14.87 -11.66
C ALA A 163 12.91 -13.75 -11.26
N ILE A 164 12.30 -13.14 -12.28
CA ILE A 164 11.33 -12.07 -12.15
C ILE A 164 10.01 -12.61 -12.69
N HIS A 165 8.97 -12.64 -11.85
CA HIS A 165 7.65 -13.16 -12.18
C HIS A 165 6.57 -12.23 -11.63
N PHE A 166 5.78 -11.62 -12.49
CA PHE A 166 4.78 -10.63 -12.11
C PHE A 166 3.59 -10.60 -13.05
N LEU A 167 2.47 -10.10 -12.55
CA LEU A 167 1.32 -9.68 -13.36
C LEU A 167 1.41 -8.19 -13.61
N THR A 168 1.14 -7.73 -14.83
CA THR A 168 1.18 -6.31 -15.19
C THR A 168 -0.10 -5.85 -15.87
N THR A 169 -0.47 -4.60 -15.64
CA THR A 169 -1.59 -3.89 -16.29
C THR A 169 -1.09 -2.53 -16.73
N GLY A 170 -1.40 -2.12 -17.97
CA GLY A 170 -0.90 -0.86 -18.51
C GLY A 170 -2.00 -0.04 -19.16
N VAL A 171 -1.88 1.28 -19.01
CA VAL A 171 -2.78 2.27 -19.60
C VAL A 171 -1.99 3.38 -20.28
N PRO A 172 -2.45 3.89 -21.44
CA PRO A 172 -1.81 5.04 -22.08
C PRO A 172 -2.14 6.32 -21.30
N VAL A 173 -1.18 7.22 -21.24
CA VAL A 173 -1.38 8.59 -20.75
C VAL A 173 -1.78 9.45 -21.95
N LEU A 174 -2.94 10.10 -21.86
CA LEU A 174 -3.48 10.92 -22.95
C LEU A 174 -3.40 12.41 -22.59
N ASN A 175 -3.08 13.25 -23.57
CA ASN A 175 -3.22 14.69 -23.42
C ASN A 175 -4.69 15.14 -23.61
N ALA A 176 -4.97 16.43 -23.41
CA ALA A 176 -6.31 17.00 -23.58
C ALA A 176 -6.90 16.85 -25.01
N LYS A 177 -6.06 16.52 -26.01
CA LYS A 177 -6.46 16.27 -27.39
C LYS A 177 -6.64 14.77 -27.70
N GLY A 178 -6.52 13.90 -26.70
CA GLY A 178 -6.63 12.45 -26.86
C GLY A 178 -5.40 11.77 -27.47
N GLN A 179 -4.27 12.46 -27.58
CA GLN A 179 -3.03 11.88 -28.10
C GLN A 179 -2.25 11.20 -26.98
N VAL A 180 -1.67 10.03 -27.26
CA VAL A 180 -0.79 9.31 -26.34
C VAL A 180 0.49 10.12 -26.12
N ILE A 181 0.79 10.45 -24.86
CA ILE A 181 1.99 11.18 -24.43
C ILE A 181 2.89 10.36 -23.50
N GLY A 182 2.51 9.13 -23.22
CA GLY A 182 3.22 8.22 -22.32
C GLY A 182 2.38 7.00 -22.00
N ALA A 183 2.86 6.16 -21.09
CA ALA A 183 2.11 5.04 -20.56
C ALA A 183 2.49 4.79 -19.10
N VAL A 184 1.55 4.24 -18.33
CA VAL A 184 1.78 3.80 -16.95
C VAL A 184 1.47 2.32 -16.87
N ALA A 185 2.37 1.54 -16.28
CA ALA A 185 2.12 0.15 -15.93
C ALA A 185 2.15 -0.03 -14.41
N THR A 186 1.19 -0.80 -13.90
CA THR A 186 1.24 -1.34 -12.55
C THR A 186 1.55 -2.82 -12.59
N MET A 187 2.21 -3.33 -11.56
CA MET A 187 2.63 -4.71 -11.49
C MET A 187 2.57 -5.28 -10.08
N LYS A 188 2.28 -6.58 -10.00
CA LYS A 188 2.23 -7.31 -8.74
C LYS A 188 3.15 -8.52 -8.81
N ASP A 189 4.06 -8.60 -7.85
CA ASP A 189 4.99 -9.72 -7.72
C ASP A 189 4.21 -11.02 -7.48
N PHE A 190 4.40 -12.02 -8.35
CA PHE A 190 3.69 -13.28 -8.26
C PHE A 190 4.11 -14.08 -7.01
N ARG A 191 5.36 -13.92 -6.55
CA ARG A 191 5.87 -14.58 -5.32
C ARG A 191 5.09 -14.13 -4.09
N GLN A 192 4.70 -12.86 -4.02
CA GLN A 192 3.89 -12.36 -2.92
C GLN A 192 2.47 -12.94 -2.94
N VAL A 193 1.93 -13.19 -4.15
CA VAL A 193 0.63 -13.86 -4.31
C VAL A 193 0.72 -15.31 -3.81
N GLU A 194 1.78 -16.05 -4.16
CA GLU A 194 2.03 -17.40 -3.65
C GLU A 194 2.25 -17.43 -2.13
N GLU A 195 2.94 -16.44 -1.55
CA GLU A 195 3.10 -16.33 -0.10
C GLU A 195 1.77 -16.11 0.64
N ILE A 196 0.87 -15.31 0.06
CA ILE A 196 -0.46 -15.08 0.64
C ILE A 196 -1.30 -16.35 0.53
N ILE A 197 -1.30 -16.99 -0.64
CA ILE A 197 -2.03 -18.25 -0.87
C ILE A 197 -1.51 -19.34 0.07
N SER A 198 -0.19 -19.51 0.20
CA SER A 198 0.41 -20.52 1.09
C SER A 198 0.13 -20.25 2.57
N LYS A 199 0.04 -18.99 3.01
CA LYS A 199 -0.37 -18.67 4.39
C LYS A 199 -1.83 -19.06 4.65
N VAL A 200 -2.73 -18.79 3.71
CA VAL A 200 -4.15 -19.18 3.80
C VAL A 200 -4.29 -20.70 3.77
N ASP A 201 -3.55 -21.37 2.90
CA ASP A 201 -3.61 -22.83 2.75
C ASP A 201 -3.03 -23.54 3.97
N ARG A 202 -1.92 -23.03 4.53
CA ARG A 202 -1.35 -23.55 5.78
C ARG A 202 -2.31 -23.40 6.96
N GLN A 203 -3.03 -22.29 7.07
CA GLN A 203 -4.05 -22.13 8.10
C GLN A 203 -5.22 -23.10 7.92
N LYS A 204 -5.69 -23.31 6.68
CA LYS A 204 -6.71 -24.32 6.39
C LYS A 204 -6.23 -25.74 6.72
N HIS A 205 -4.99 -26.08 6.38
CA HIS A 205 -4.40 -27.39 6.69
C HIS A 205 -4.28 -27.62 8.20
N LEU A 206 -3.91 -26.62 8.99
CA LEU A 206 -3.86 -26.74 10.46
C LEU A 206 -5.25 -26.90 11.08
N MET A 207 -6.30 -26.39 10.43
CA MET A 207 -7.68 -26.50 10.89
C MET A 207 -8.42 -27.72 10.34
N SER A 208 -7.82 -28.50 9.42
CA SER A 208 -8.41 -29.72 8.84
C SER A 208 -7.96 -30.99 9.58
N PHE A 209 -8.57 -32.13 9.25
CA PHE A 209 -8.13 -33.42 9.80
C PHE A 209 -6.68 -33.78 9.43
N GLU A 210 -6.14 -33.20 8.37
CA GLU A 210 -4.73 -33.42 7.97
C GLU A 210 -3.75 -32.74 8.93
N GLY A 211 -4.19 -31.68 9.63
CA GLY A 211 -3.44 -31.05 10.70
C GLY A 211 -3.39 -31.85 12.01
N ILE A 212 -4.23 -32.88 12.17
CA ILE A 212 -4.26 -33.73 13.37
C ILE A 212 -3.28 -34.91 13.17
N ILE A 213 -2.12 -34.84 13.81
CA ILE A 213 -1.09 -35.90 13.75
C ILE A 213 -1.44 -37.03 14.73
N TYR A 214 -1.49 -38.26 14.25
CA TYR A 214 -1.77 -39.45 15.06
C TYR A 214 -1.10 -40.71 14.51
N GLN A 215 -0.89 -41.72 15.37
CA GLN A 215 -0.32 -43.01 14.98
C GLN A 215 -1.21 -44.20 15.37
N SER A 216 -2.10 -44.05 16.36
CA SER A 216 -2.87 -45.17 16.90
C SER A 216 -4.07 -45.53 16.01
N ALA A 217 -4.37 -46.84 15.93
CA ALA A 217 -5.54 -47.33 15.20
C ALA A 217 -6.87 -46.80 15.76
N LYS A 218 -6.94 -46.58 17.09
CA LYS A 218 -8.10 -45.97 17.74
C LYS A 218 -8.34 -44.54 17.25
N MET A 219 -7.28 -43.72 17.17
CA MET A 219 -7.41 -42.34 16.68
C MET A 219 -7.79 -42.30 15.20
N ARG A 220 -7.26 -43.24 14.39
CA ARG A 220 -7.70 -43.41 12.99
C ARG A 220 -9.22 -43.56 12.90
N HIS A 221 -9.78 -44.47 13.70
CA HIS A 221 -11.21 -44.74 13.69
C HIS A 221 -12.05 -43.52 14.14
N VAL A 222 -11.56 -42.76 15.13
CA VAL A 222 -12.21 -41.50 15.55
C VAL A 222 -12.22 -40.48 14.41
N ILE A 223 -11.11 -40.31 13.69
CA ILE A 223 -11.02 -39.38 12.57
C ILE A 223 -11.91 -39.81 11.40
N GLU A 224 -11.93 -41.09 11.05
CA GLU A 224 -12.81 -41.63 10.00
C GLU A 224 -14.29 -41.42 10.35
N THR A 225 -14.66 -41.66 11.60
CA THR A 225 -16.02 -41.41 12.09
C THR A 225 -16.35 -39.93 12.03
N ALA A 226 -15.44 -39.06 12.48
CA ALA A 226 -15.61 -37.61 12.46
C ALA A 226 -15.79 -37.07 11.04
N LYS A 227 -15.01 -37.56 10.07
CA LYS A 227 -15.15 -37.23 8.63
C LYS A 227 -16.50 -37.67 8.07
N MET A 228 -17.00 -38.84 8.47
CA MET A 228 -18.29 -39.34 8.01
C MET A 228 -19.43 -38.46 8.52
N VAL A 229 -19.42 -38.08 9.81
CA VAL A 229 -20.50 -37.25 10.39
C VAL A 229 -20.42 -35.79 9.97
N ALA A 230 -19.23 -35.27 9.63
CA ALA A 230 -19.03 -33.89 9.19
C ALA A 230 -19.85 -33.52 7.95
N LYS A 231 -20.13 -34.50 7.07
CA LYS A 231 -20.93 -34.31 5.85
C LYS A 231 -22.43 -34.18 6.11
N GLY A 232 -22.88 -34.44 7.33
CA GLY A 232 -24.27 -34.33 7.74
C GLY A 232 -24.60 -33.03 8.48
N ASN A 233 -25.88 -32.87 8.83
CA ASN A 233 -26.40 -31.72 9.57
C ASN A 233 -26.69 -32.02 11.05
N SER A 234 -26.34 -33.22 11.53
CA SER A 234 -26.58 -33.64 12.92
C SER A 234 -25.69 -32.90 13.91
N THR A 235 -26.20 -32.67 15.13
CA THR A 235 -25.38 -32.19 16.25
C THR A 235 -24.36 -33.25 16.66
N ILE A 236 -23.10 -32.85 16.85
CA ILE A 236 -22.00 -33.75 17.19
C ILE A 236 -21.57 -33.51 18.64
N LEU A 237 -21.52 -34.58 19.43
CA LEU A 237 -21.03 -34.55 20.81
C LEU A 237 -19.59 -35.10 20.86
N LEU A 238 -18.62 -34.22 21.13
CA LEU A 238 -17.22 -34.60 21.30
C LEU A 238 -16.93 -34.96 22.76
N ARG A 239 -16.69 -36.25 23.03
CA ARG A 239 -16.37 -36.75 24.38
C ARG A 239 -14.87 -37.02 24.50
N GLY A 240 -14.27 -36.50 25.56
CA GLY A 240 -12.87 -36.71 25.89
C GLY A 240 -12.48 -35.86 27.09
N GLU A 241 -11.39 -36.24 27.76
CA GLU A 241 -10.86 -35.52 28.92
C GLU A 241 -10.46 -34.08 28.57
N SER A 242 -10.27 -33.23 29.58
CA SER A 242 -9.77 -31.87 29.35
C SER A 242 -8.39 -31.90 28.69
N GLY A 243 -8.12 -30.95 27.78
CA GLY A 243 -6.84 -30.88 27.07
C GLY A 243 -6.62 -31.89 25.93
N THR A 244 -7.58 -32.78 25.64
CA THR A 244 -7.47 -33.78 24.55
C THR A 244 -7.64 -33.24 23.13
N GLY A 245 -7.69 -31.92 22.94
CA GLY A 245 -7.80 -31.30 21.61
C GLY A 245 -9.19 -31.32 20.98
N LYS A 246 -10.28 -31.34 21.77
CA LYS A 246 -11.66 -31.33 21.26
C LYS A 246 -11.96 -30.18 20.30
N GLU A 247 -11.39 -28.99 20.54
CA GLU A 247 -11.56 -27.85 19.63
C GLU A 247 -10.92 -28.10 18.26
N LEU A 248 -9.75 -28.76 18.20
CA LEU A 248 -9.11 -29.13 16.93
C LEU A 248 -10.03 -30.05 16.12
N PHE A 249 -10.67 -31.01 16.79
CA PHE A 249 -11.68 -31.87 16.15
C PHE A 249 -12.89 -31.09 15.68
N ALA A 250 -13.42 -30.16 16.48
CA ALA A 250 -14.57 -29.33 16.08
C ALA A 250 -14.26 -28.49 14.82
N ARG A 251 -13.07 -27.88 14.75
CA ARG A 251 -12.60 -27.13 13.58
C ARG A 251 -12.43 -28.05 12.36
N ALA A 252 -11.81 -29.21 12.53
CA ALA A 252 -11.63 -30.18 11.45
C ALA A 252 -12.96 -30.70 10.90
N ILE A 253 -13.93 -30.96 11.77
CA ILE A 253 -15.30 -31.34 11.40
C ILE A 253 -15.97 -30.22 10.59
N HIS A 254 -15.85 -28.95 11.02
CA HIS A 254 -16.40 -27.83 10.26
C HIS A 254 -15.76 -27.71 8.87
N MET A 255 -14.42 -27.81 8.78
CA MET A 255 -13.68 -27.75 7.50
C MET A 255 -14.06 -28.87 6.51
N GLU A 256 -14.36 -30.07 7.01
CA GLU A 256 -14.80 -31.23 6.20
C GLU A 256 -16.29 -31.17 5.84
N SER A 257 -17.06 -30.26 6.46
CA SER A 257 -18.50 -30.14 6.23
C SER A 257 -18.85 -29.31 4.98
N LEU A 258 -20.11 -29.38 4.57
CA LEU A 258 -20.65 -28.57 3.45
C LEU A 258 -20.74 -27.06 3.78
N ARG A 259 -20.51 -26.67 5.03
CA ARG A 259 -20.57 -25.29 5.53
C ARG A 259 -19.18 -24.74 5.90
N ASN A 260 -18.12 -25.33 5.36
CA ASN A 260 -16.73 -24.95 5.64
C ASN A 260 -16.33 -23.51 5.21
N GLN A 261 -17.19 -22.84 4.43
CA GLN A 261 -17.03 -21.44 4.03
C GLN A 261 -17.83 -20.48 4.94
N ALA A 262 -18.67 -21.02 5.82
CA ALA A 262 -19.49 -20.24 6.75
C ALA A 262 -18.77 -20.05 8.10
N PRO A 263 -19.27 -19.20 9.00
CA PRO A 263 -18.60 -18.93 10.28
C PRO A 263 -18.43 -20.17 11.17
N PHE A 264 -17.30 -20.24 11.88
CA PHE A 264 -17.08 -21.18 12.97
C PHE A 264 -16.85 -20.40 14.27
N ILE A 265 -17.78 -20.52 15.22
CA ILE A 265 -17.72 -19.85 16.52
C ILE A 265 -17.44 -20.90 17.60
N ALA A 266 -16.32 -20.78 18.30
CA ALA A 266 -15.98 -21.62 19.44
C ALA A 266 -16.09 -20.85 20.74
N ILE A 267 -16.79 -21.42 21.72
CA ILE A 267 -17.07 -20.80 23.00
C ILE A 267 -16.63 -21.77 24.09
N ASN A 268 -15.82 -21.28 25.02
CA ASN A 268 -15.52 -22.02 26.24
C ASN A 268 -16.55 -21.67 27.30
N CYS A 269 -17.60 -22.48 27.44
CA CYS A 269 -18.67 -22.24 28.40
C CYS A 269 -18.17 -22.16 29.85
N ALA A 270 -17.06 -22.85 30.18
CA ALA A 270 -16.48 -22.82 31.52
C ALA A 270 -15.77 -21.50 31.86
N ALA A 271 -15.47 -20.66 30.87
CA ALA A 271 -14.84 -19.36 31.06
C ALA A 271 -15.87 -18.22 31.21
N LEU A 272 -17.16 -18.50 30.98
CA LEU A 272 -18.24 -17.50 31.06
C LEU A 272 -19.01 -17.65 32.38
N PRO A 273 -19.29 -16.55 33.10
CA PRO A 273 -20.22 -16.57 34.23
C PRO A 273 -21.63 -16.95 33.79
N ASP A 274 -22.33 -17.77 34.57
CA ASP A 274 -23.71 -18.22 34.27
C ASP A 274 -24.66 -17.04 33.98
N SER A 275 -24.47 -15.92 34.68
CA SER A 275 -25.28 -14.71 34.51
C SER A 275 -25.12 -14.03 33.16
N LEU A 276 -24.03 -14.28 32.42
CA LEU A 276 -23.76 -13.70 31.11
C LEU A 276 -23.98 -14.70 29.97
N LEU A 277 -24.01 -15.99 30.27
CA LEU A 277 -24.04 -17.06 29.28
C LEU A 277 -25.26 -16.96 28.35
N GLU A 278 -26.44 -16.68 28.89
CA GLU A 278 -27.66 -16.51 28.09
C GLU A 278 -27.57 -15.29 27.16
N SER A 279 -27.12 -14.15 27.69
CA SER A 279 -26.99 -12.90 26.92
C SER A 279 -25.91 -12.95 25.84
N GLU A 280 -24.86 -13.77 26.02
CA GLU A 280 -23.82 -13.98 25.01
C GLU A 280 -24.29 -14.96 23.93
N LEU A 281 -24.94 -16.07 24.31
CA LEU A 281 -25.41 -17.07 23.34
C LEU A 281 -26.54 -16.55 22.47
N PHE A 282 -27.54 -15.92 23.07
CA PHE A 282 -28.78 -15.54 22.39
C PHE A 282 -28.88 -14.04 22.10
N GLY A 283 -27.98 -13.23 22.68
CA GLY A 283 -28.04 -11.79 22.52
C GLY A 283 -29.11 -11.17 23.42
N TYR A 284 -29.35 -9.87 23.22
CA TYR A 284 -30.42 -9.15 23.91
C TYR A 284 -30.84 -7.91 23.11
N GLU A 285 -32.11 -7.53 23.25
CA GLU A 285 -32.62 -6.28 22.70
C GLU A 285 -32.47 -5.11 23.70
N GLU A 286 -32.50 -3.89 23.19
CA GLU A 286 -32.44 -2.68 24.01
C GLU A 286 -33.56 -2.68 25.08
N GLY A 287 -33.19 -2.39 26.33
CA GLY A 287 -34.16 -2.29 27.44
C GLY A 287 -34.59 -3.62 28.07
N SER A 288 -34.01 -4.75 27.65
CA SER A 288 -34.30 -6.09 28.21
C SER A 288 -33.92 -6.25 29.70
N PHE A 289 -32.93 -5.50 30.21
CA PHE A 289 -32.57 -5.44 31.63
C PHE A 289 -31.90 -4.11 32.01
N THR A 290 -31.79 -3.82 33.31
CA THR A 290 -31.12 -2.63 33.84
C THR A 290 -29.62 -2.69 33.53
N GLY A 291 -29.16 -1.90 32.55
CA GLY A 291 -27.77 -1.89 32.07
C GLY A 291 -27.60 -2.40 30.63
N ALA A 292 -28.67 -2.79 29.94
CA ALA A 292 -28.61 -3.13 28.52
C ALA A 292 -28.13 -1.92 27.69
N ALA A 293 -27.10 -2.14 26.87
CA ALA A 293 -26.57 -1.10 25.99
C ALA A 293 -27.62 -0.66 24.96
N LYS A 294 -27.65 0.64 24.64
CA LYS A 294 -28.49 1.17 23.54
C LYS A 294 -28.08 0.53 22.22
N GLY A 295 -29.04 -0.04 21.48
CA GLY A 295 -28.81 -0.78 20.24
C GLY A 295 -28.81 -2.32 20.34
N GLY A 296 -28.92 -2.91 21.55
CA GLY A 296 -28.92 -4.37 21.73
C GLY A 296 -27.60 -5.05 21.33
N ARG A 297 -27.55 -6.39 21.37
CA ARG A 297 -26.38 -7.19 20.95
C ARG A 297 -26.81 -8.51 20.33
N LYS A 298 -26.27 -8.83 19.15
CA LYS A 298 -26.47 -10.12 18.48
C LYS A 298 -25.82 -11.27 19.25
N GLY A 299 -26.56 -12.36 19.43
CA GLY A 299 -26.08 -13.56 20.09
C GLY A 299 -25.07 -14.34 19.25
N LEU A 300 -24.28 -15.20 19.89
CA LEU A 300 -23.30 -16.05 19.23
C LEU A 300 -23.95 -17.09 18.30
N PHE A 301 -25.17 -17.53 18.59
CA PHE A 301 -25.95 -18.36 17.65
C PHE A 301 -26.28 -17.62 16.36
N GLU A 302 -26.63 -16.33 16.45
CA GLU A 302 -26.91 -15.49 15.28
C GLU A 302 -25.62 -15.19 14.50
N GLN A 303 -24.50 -14.99 15.20
CA GLN A 303 -23.19 -14.81 14.54
C GLN A 303 -22.69 -16.09 13.84
N ALA A 304 -23.14 -17.27 14.30
CA ALA A 304 -22.84 -18.56 13.70
C ALA A 304 -23.88 -18.99 12.64
N GLU A 305 -24.73 -18.06 12.17
CA GLU A 305 -25.76 -18.35 11.16
C GLU A 305 -25.15 -19.01 9.91
N HIS A 306 -25.82 -20.06 9.42
CA HIS A 306 -25.36 -20.95 8.34
C HIS A 306 -24.02 -21.68 8.58
N GLY A 307 -23.39 -21.45 9.74
CA GLY A 307 -22.10 -21.98 10.13
C GLY A 307 -22.18 -23.06 11.21
N THR A 308 -21.18 -23.06 12.09
CA THR A 308 -21.05 -24.01 13.21
C THR A 308 -20.73 -23.26 14.49
N ILE A 309 -21.42 -23.65 15.57
CA ILE A 309 -21.09 -23.25 16.94
C ILE A 309 -20.53 -24.45 17.70
N PHE A 310 -19.42 -24.26 18.41
CA PHE A 310 -18.81 -25.24 19.30
C PHE A 310 -18.88 -24.73 20.74
N LEU A 311 -19.38 -25.58 21.64
CA LEU A 311 -19.67 -25.27 23.04
C LEU A 311 -18.86 -26.18 23.99
#